data_AF-A0A3Q0JDB0-F1
#
_entry.id   AF-A0A3Q0JDB0-F1
#
_cell.length_a   1.000
_cell.length_b   1.000
_cell.length_c   1.000
_cell.angle_alpha   90.00
_cell.angle_beta   90.00
_cell.angle_gamma   90.00
#
_symmetry.space_group_name_H-M   'P 1'
#
loop_
_entity.id
_entity.type
_entity.pdbx_description
1 polymer ?
#
loop_
_entity_poly.entity_id
_entity_poly.type
_entity_poly.pdbx_seq_one_letter_code
_entity_poly.pdbx_strand_id
1 'polypeptide(L)'
;MVSGENNSQQVSAYGWKGINVPLEDEGKKSHKRQPSDSQEFKEITKRDAFISLDHDLQHIISTEPDEQKRETTKKEIEGFKKLYLRFLSEKGPSVIWDKIEKLPEDAVSSSTYYRGISGY
;
A
#
# COMPACT_ATOMS: atom_id res chain seq x y z
N MET A 1 -41.82 -49.18 41.37
CA MET A 1 -40.98 -49.74 42.46
C MET A 1 -39.77 -50.36 41.78
N VAL A 2 -38.71 -49.59 41.55
CA VAL A 2 -37.61 -49.22 42.45
C VAL A 2 -36.58 -50.35 42.59
N SER A 3 -35.35 -49.98 42.22
CA SER A 3 -34.04 -50.58 42.53
C SER A 3 -33.77 -51.95 41.88
N GLY A 4 -32.73 -52.15 41.08
CA GLY A 4 -31.46 -51.43 40.95
C GLY A 4 -30.36 -52.41 41.32
N GLU A 5 -29.37 -52.60 40.45
CA GLU A 5 -28.04 -53.04 40.88
C GLU A 5 -26.98 -52.70 39.84
N ASN A 6 -25.98 -51.98 40.34
CA ASN A 6 -24.86 -51.36 39.66
C ASN A 6 -23.67 -52.32 39.63
N ASN A 7 -22.88 -52.31 38.55
CA ASN A 7 -21.41 -52.38 38.57
C ASN A 7 -20.89 -52.42 37.14
N SER A 8 -19.76 -51.84 36.74
CA SER A 8 -18.75 -51.05 37.42
C SER A 8 -17.86 -50.51 36.30
N GLN A 9 -17.53 -49.22 36.30
CA GLN A 9 -16.16 -48.73 36.01
C GLN A 9 -16.10 -47.20 36.17
N GLN A 10 -15.26 -46.80 37.13
CA GLN A 10 -14.66 -45.48 37.28
C GLN A 10 -13.91 -45.13 35.95
N VAL A 11 -13.70 -43.89 35.51
CA VAL A 11 -12.98 -42.78 36.15
C VAL A 11 -13.09 -41.50 35.30
N SER A 12 -12.99 -40.36 36.01
CA SER A 12 -12.31 -39.09 35.67
C SER A 12 -12.83 -38.21 34.52
N ALA A 13 -13.32 -37.04 34.91
CA ALA A 13 -13.26 -35.81 34.14
C ALA A 13 -11.83 -35.56 33.62
N TYR A 14 -11.71 -34.99 32.41
CA TYR A 14 -10.83 -33.89 31.99
C TYR A 14 -10.58 -33.99 30.47
N GLY A 15 -11.01 -32.97 29.72
CA GLY A 15 -10.43 -32.62 28.42
C GLY A 15 -11.03 -33.31 27.20
N TRP A 16 -11.84 -32.57 26.44
CA TRP A 16 -12.40 -32.98 25.16
C TRP A 16 -11.29 -33.33 24.16
N LYS A 17 -11.27 -34.58 23.70
CA LYS A 17 -10.40 -35.06 22.64
C LYS A 17 -11.12 -36.12 21.82
N GLY A 18 -11.28 -35.90 20.51
CA GLY A 18 -11.62 -37.00 19.58
C GLY A 18 -12.67 -36.75 18.49
N ILE A 19 -12.73 -35.56 17.86
CA ILE A 19 -13.43 -35.48 16.56
C ILE A 19 -12.44 -35.86 15.46
N ASN A 20 -12.68 -37.00 14.82
CA ASN A 20 -12.00 -37.48 13.62
C ASN A 20 -12.63 -36.80 12.39
N VAL A 21 -11.88 -35.99 11.63
CA VAL A 21 -12.37 -35.36 10.40
C VAL A 21 -11.66 -36.01 9.20
N PRO A 22 -12.39 -36.66 8.28
CA PRO A 22 -11.79 -37.24 7.07
C PRO A 22 -11.14 -36.15 6.21
N LEU A 23 -9.94 -36.45 5.70
CA LEU A 23 -9.29 -35.71 4.63
C LEU A 23 -10.04 -35.97 3.32
N GLU A 24 -10.92 -35.06 2.92
CA GLU A 24 -11.36 -34.96 1.53
C GLU A 24 -11.16 -33.53 1.00
N ASP A 25 -10.54 -33.50 -0.17
CA ASP A 25 -10.04 -32.37 -0.94
C ASP A 25 -11.20 -31.49 -1.44
N GLU A 26 -11.67 -30.57 -0.60
CA GLU A 26 -12.67 -29.58 -0.98
C GLU A 26 -11.98 -28.22 -1.15
N GLY A 27 -11.90 -27.82 -2.42
CA GLY A 27 -11.14 -26.70 -2.93
C GLY A 27 -11.16 -25.47 -2.04
N LYS A 28 -9.97 -24.86 -1.90
CA LYS A 28 -9.74 -23.56 -1.28
C LYS A 28 -10.80 -22.58 -1.77
N LYS A 29 -11.88 -22.39 -0.99
CA LYS A 29 -12.76 -21.25 -1.08
C LYS A 29 -11.93 -20.06 -0.63
N SER A 30 -11.13 -19.56 -1.56
CA SER A 30 -10.57 -18.23 -1.51
C SER A 30 -11.76 -17.32 -1.27
N HIS A 31 -11.94 -16.88 -0.01
CA HIS A 31 -12.92 -15.85 0.30
C HIS A 31 -12.59 -14.69 -0.64
N LYS A 32 -13.41 -14.54 -1.69
CA LYS A 32 -13.36 -13.36 -2.53
C LYS A 32 -13.62 -12.23 -1.56
N ARG A 33 -12.56 -11.50 -1.21
CA ARG A 33 -12.69 -10.19 -0.59
C ARG A 33 -13.53 -9.42 -1.60
N GLN A 34 -14.81 -9.24 -1.31
CA GLN A 34 -15.56 -8.18 -1.97
C GLN A 34 -14.72 -6.91 -1.83
N PRO A 35 -14.62 -6.06 -2.86
CA PRO A 35 -13.92 -4.78 -2.71
C PRO A 35 -14.51 -4.13 -1.46
N SER A 36 -13.69 -4.03 -0.42
CA SER A 36 -14.18 -3.63 0.88
C SER A 36 -14.61 -2.17 0.77
N ASP A 37 -15.74 -1.80 1.35
CA ASP A 37 -16.16 -0.39 1.55
C ASP A 37 -15.01 0.50 2.05
N SER A 38 -14.00 -0.09 2.72
CA SER A 38 -12.78 0.60 3.14
C SER A 38 -11.86 1.08 2.01
N GLN A 39 -11.85 0.43 0.84
CA GLN A 39 -11.08 0.89 -0.33
C GLN A 39 -11.79 2.06 -1.01
N GLU A 40 -13.10 1.94 -1.18
CA GLU A 40 -13.94 3.02 -1.72
C GLU A 40 -13.89 4.26 -0.83
N PHE A 41 -14.04 4.09 0.49
CA PHE A 41 -13.90 5.18 1.45
C PHE A 41 -12.53 5.88 1.37
N LYS A 42 -11.44 5.11 1.24
CA LYS A 42 -10.09 5.66 1.08
C LYS A 42 -9.94 6.45 -0.21
N GLU A 43 -10.54 6.00 -1.31
CA GLU A 43 -10.48 6.70 -2.59
C GLU A 43 -11.31 7.99 -2.57
N ILE A 44 -12.48 7.96 -1.93
CA ILE A 44 -13.32 9.15 -1.70
C ILE A 44 -12.56 10.16 -0.83
N THR A 45 -12.02 9.73 0.32
CA THR A 45 -11.29 10.61 1.24
C THR A 45 -10.07 11.25 0.58
N LYS A 46 -9.35 10.50 -0.28
CA LYS A 46 -8.23 11.04 -1.06
C LYS A 46 -8.70 12.11 -2.05
N ARG A 47 -9.84 11.89 -2.71
CA ARG A 47 -10.42 12.83 -3.65
C ARG A 47 -10.85 14.12 -2.94
N ASP A 48 -11.50 13.99 -1.78
CA ASP A 48 -11.94 15.13 -0.98
C ASP A 48 -10.74 15.96 -0.49
N ALA A 49 -9.68 15.30 -0.01
CA ALA A 49 -8.44 15.97 0.38
C ALA A 49 -7.81 16.74 -0.79
N PHE A 50 -7.81 16.16 -2.00
CA PHE A 50 -7.33 16.85 -3.19
C PHE A 50 -8.17 18.07 -3.56
N ILE A 51 -9.50 17.96 -3.51
CA ILE A 51 -10.40 19.08 -3.82
C ILE A 51 -10.21 20.23 -2.84
N SER A 52 -10.11 19.93 -1.54
CA SER A 52 -9.83 20.94 -0.50
C SER A 52 -8.51 21.66 -0.79
N LEU A 53 -7.46 20.91 -1.11
CA LEU A 53 -6.16 21.49 -1.45
C LEU A 53 -6.21 22.35 -2.71
N ASP A 54 -6.91 21.89 -3.76
CA ASP A 54 -7.04 22.63 -5.01
C ASP A 54 -7.65 24.01 -4.77
N HIS A 55 -8.71 24.07 -3.96
CA HIS A 55 -9.36 25.31 -3.56
C HIS A 55 -8.40 26.27 -2.84
N ASP A 56 -7.66 25.78 -1.85
CA ASP A 56 -6.70 26.60 -1.10
C ASP A 56 -5.58 27.14 -2.00
N LEU A 57 -5.13 26.34 -2.97
CA LEU A 57 -4.12 26.76 -3.94
C LEU A 57 -4.65 27.83 -4.91
N GLN A 58 -5.92 27.74 -5.35
CA GLN A 58 -6.53 28.81 -6.16
C GLN A 58 -6.63 30.11 -5.37
N HIS A 59 -6.95 30.03 -4.07
CA HIS A 59 -6.98 31.20 -3.20
C HIS A 59 -5.60 31.87 -3.14
N ILE A 60 -4.52 31.09 -2.94
CA ILE A 60 -3.14 31.62 -2.93
C ILE A 60 -2.81 32.34 -4.26
N ILE A 61 -3.16 31.77 -5.40
CA ILE A 61 -2.95 32.40 -6.72
C ILE A 61 -3.70 33.74 -6.82
N SER A 62 -4.92 33.79 -6.28
CA SER A 62 -5.75 35.01 -6.33
C SER A 62 -5.22 36.15 -5.46
N THR A 63 -4.44 35.82 -4.42
CA THR A 63 -3.85 36.82 -3.52
C THR A 63 -2.61 37.52 -4.09
N GLU A 64 -2.05 37.05 -5.21
CA GLU A 64 -0.90 37.68 -5.85
C GLU A 64 -1.32 38.86 -6.74
N PRO A 65 -0.98 40.11 -6.36
CA PRO A 65 -1.37 41.30 -7.13
C PRO A 65 -0.56 41.48 -8.41
N ASP A 66 0.65 40.94 -8.49
CA ASP A 66 1.53 41.05 -9.66
C ASP A 66 1.24 39.94 -10.67
N GLU A 67 0.82 40.32 -11.89
CA GLU A 67 0.47 39.36 -12.95
C GLU A 67 1.61 38.40 -13.32
N GLN A 68 2.85 38.91 -13.42
CA GLN A 68 4.00 38.09 -13.83
C GLN A 68 4.36 37.07 -12.75
N LYS A 69 4.29 37.48 -11.48
CA LYS A 69 4.48 36.57 -10.34
C LYS A 69 3.34 35.58 -10.27
N ARG A 70 2.10 36.02 -10.50
CA ARG A 70 0.92 35.14 -10.50
C ARG A 70 1.03 34.03 -11.54
N GLU A 71 1.51 34.32 -12.75
CA GLU A 71 1.77 33.29 -13.76
C GLU A 71 2.86 32.30 -13.33
N THR A 72 3.91 32.78 -12.67
CA THR A 72 4.99 31.94 -12.14
C THR A 72 4.46 31.04 -11.01
N THR A 73 3.75 31.61 -10.05
CA THR A 73 3.09 30.91 -8.95
C THR A 73 2.11 29.85 -9.45
N LYS A 74 1.35 30.13 -10.52
CA LYS A 74 0.48 29.14 -11.18
C LYS A 74 1.26 27.90 -11.65
N LYS A 75 2.41 28.09 -12.30
CA LYS A 75 3.27 26.99 -12.79
C LYS A 75 3.83 26.16 -11.64
N GLU A 76 4.31 26.82 -10.59
CA GLU A 76 4.84 26.15 -9.40
C GLU A 76 3.76 25.33 -8.69
N ILE A 77 2.57 25.91 -8.54
CA ILE A 77 1.41 25.23 -7.96
C ILE A 77 0.96 24.05 -8.81
N GLU A 78 1.01 24.15 -10.14
CA GLU A 78 0.72 23.01 -11.02
C GLU A 78 1.71 21.85 -10.80
N GLY A 79 3.00 22.17 -10.65
CA GLY A 79 4.04 21.21 -10.29
C GLY A 79 3.77 20.55 -8.93
N PHE A 80 3.40 21.35 -7.93
CA PHE A 80 3.03 20.87 -6.60
C PHE A 80 1.81 19.94 -6.64
N LYS A 81 0.74 20.29 -7.38
CA LYS A 81 -0.45 19.43 -7.55
C LYS A 81 -0.09 18.07 -8.11
N LYS A 82 0.82 18.00 -9.09
CA LYS A 82 1.32 16.73 -9.66
C LYS A 82 2.04 15.88 -8.61
N LEU A 83 2.88 16.49 -7.77
CA LEU A 83 3.57 15.79 -6.68
C LEU A 83 2.58 15.27 -5.63
N TYR A 84 1.60 16.08 -5.25
CA TYR A 84 0.58 15.70 -4.28
C TYR A 84 -0.33 14.58 -4.79
N LEU A 85 -0.74 14.62 -6.07
CA LEU A 85 -1.47 13.52 -6.70
C LEU A 85 -0.65 12.23 -6.74
N ARG A 86 0.64 12.33 -7.09
CA ARG A 86 1.54 11.18 -7.04
C ARG A 86 1.58 10.59 -5.63
N PHE A 87 1.74 11.42 -4.60
CA PHE A 87 1.72 11.01 -3.19
C PHE A 87 0.42 10.29 -2.80
N LEU A 88 -0.74 10.79 -3.21
CA LEU A 88 -2.02 10.12 -2.94
C LEU A 88 -2.18 8.81 -3.74
N SER A 89 -1.63 8.73 -4.94
CA SER A 89 -1.72 7.57 -5.84
C SER A 89 -0.73 6.45 -5.51
N GLU A 90 0.39 6.79 -4.86
CA GLU A 90 1.46 5.84 -4.55
C GLU A 90 0.92 4.77 -3.59
N LYS A 91 0.84 3.54 -4.09
CA LYS A 91 0.37 2.36 -3.37
C LYS A 91 1.54 1.36 -3.33
N GLY A 92 1.95 0.95 -2.13
CA GLY A 92 2.98 -0.08 -1.93
C GLY A 92 4.29 0.46 -1.35
N PRO A 93 5.28 -0.42 -1.15
CA PRO A 93 6.58 -0.04 -0.63
C PRO A 93 7.34 0.79 -1.69
N SER A 94 7.92 1.91 -1.27
CA SER A 94 8.71 2.81 -2.15
C SER A 94 9.86 2.09 -2.85
N VAL A 95 10.42 1.06 -2.18
CA VAL A 95 11.50 0.22 -2.70
C VAL A 95 11.19 -1.24 -2.38
N ILE A 96 11.29 -2.10 -3.40
CA ILE A 96 11.21 -3.56 -3.23
C ILE A 96 12.64 -4.08 -3.12
N TRP A 97 13.10 -4.32 -1.90
CA TRP A 97 14.48 -4.73 -1.61
C TRP A 97 14.92 -5.99 -2.36
N ASP A 98 14.00 -6.95 -2.53
CA ASP A 98 14.27 -8.21 -3.24
C ASP A 98 14.53 -8.05 -4.75
N LYS A 99 14.21 -6.87 -5.32
CA LYS A 99 14.42 -6.55 -6.74
C LYS A 99 15.67 -5.70 -6.99
N ILE A 100 16.43 -5.40 -5.95
CA ILE A 100 17.67 -4.64 -6.09
C ILE A 100 18.76 -5.58 -6.57
N GLU A 101 19.29 -5.32 -7.76
CA GLU A 101 20.41 -6.05 -8.35
C GLU A 101 21.69 -5.23 -8.31
N LYS A 102 22.84 -5.91 -8.37
CA LYS A 102 24.12 -5.21 -8.50
C LYS A 102 24.15 -4.46 -9.83
N LEU A 103 24.69 -3.25 -9.81
CA LEU A 103 24.89 -2.47 -11.03
C LEU A 103 25.75 -3.28 -12.02
N PRO A 104 25.38 -3.35 -13.31
CA PRO A 104 26.22 -4.00 -14.31
C PRO A 104 27.50 -3.17 -14.52
N GLU A 105 28.56 -3.84 -14.96
CA GLU A 105 29.93 -3.29 -15.00
C GLU A 105 30.07 -2.08 -15.95
N ASP A 106 29.13 -1.93 -16.87
CA ASP A 106 29.03 -0.85 -17.86
C ASP A 106 28.08 0.30 -17.43
N ALA A 107 27.29 0.15 -16.36
CA ALA A 107 26.35 1.18 -15.92
C ALA A 107 27.02 2.42 -15.32
N VAL A 108 28.25 2.30 -14.81
CA VAL A 108 29.03 3.41 -14.27
C VAL A 108 30.39 3.45 -14.93
N SER A 109 30.60 4.43 -15.80
CA SER A 109 31.92 4.67 -16.38
C SER A 109 32.82 5.39 -15.38
N SER A 110 34.04 4.89 -15.19
CA SER A 110 35.05 5.58 -14.40
C SER A 110 35.46 6.90 -15.06
N SER A 111 35.58 7.98 -14.27
CA SER A 111 36.07 9.30 -14.73
C SER A 111 37.43 9.22 -15.42
N THR A 112 38.28 8.26 -15.03
CA THR A 112 39.60 8.04 -15.66
C THR A 112 39.52 7.57 -17.11
N TYR A 113 38.37 7.00 -17.53
CA TYR A 113 38.14 6.57 -18.91
C TYR A 113 38.10 7.77 -19.88
N TYR A 114 37.50 8.90 -19.47
CA TYR A 114 37.39 10.10 -20.33
C TYR A 114 38.67 10.94 -20.38
N ARG A 115 39.58 10.78 -19.40
CA ARG A 115 40.86 11.50 -19.38
C ARG A 115 41.84 11.04 -20.48
N GLY A 116 41.67 9.83 -21.00
CA GLY A 116 42.48 9.30 -22.11
C GLY A 116 41.97 9.67 -23.51
N ILE A 117 40.76 10.23 -23.63
CA ILE A 117 40.12 10.54 -24.92
C ILE A 117 40.24 12.05 -25.25
N SER A 118 40.38 12.92 -24.25
CA SER A 118 40.63 14.36 -24.42
C SER A 118 42.12 14.69 -24.59
N GLY A 119 42.83 13.88 -25.36
CA GLY A 119 44.26 13.99 -25.62
C GLY A 119 44.57 13.95 -27.12
N TYR A 120 43.84 14.74 -27.92
CA TYR A 120 44.21 15.16 -29.27
C TYR A 120 43.72 16.58 -29.49
#